data_AF-A0A6J7N466-F1
#
_entry.id   AF-A0A6J7N466-F1
#
_cell.length_a   1.000
_cell.length_b   1.000
_cell.length_c   1.000
_cell.angle_alpha   90.00
_cell.angle_beta   90.00
_cell.angle_gamma   90.00
#
_symmetry.space_group_name_H-M   'P 1'
#
loop_
_entity.id
_entity.type
_entity.pdbx_description
1 polymer ?
#
loop_
_entity_poly.entity_id
_entity_poly.type
_entity_poly.pdbx_seq_one_letter_code
_entity_poly.pdbx_strand_id
1 'polypeptide(L)'
;MSQATQQDIESWLWDSANILRGPVDPANLRDFVFPLLFLKRLSDTWDEEQEKAIKKFGKDIDDETTADFHTFQIPKGCHWADLRRAAENHGVLIQNIMQKIEEANPNQLAQIFGNAPWADHNKMPPERLEKLVSHFSQRDLSPSKVSNDLLGGGYEYLLKRFSDESSTSAGQFFTPRAVVHLLVRILGPQPTDSIYDPTCGSAGMLIEAAAEVKQSGGSVRQMRFYGQEVNQTSAAIGRMNLFIHEVEDAQIRREDTLQKPKFIDAKGKLDQFDLVVANPPFSLKDWGADKWATDPHKRAIGGVPPKNNGDYAWVQHMITSMKPETGRVGVVMPHGVLFRSGAEGAIRKHLIESDLLETIIGLAPNLFYGTTIPASLMFFRATKDKKRKKHILFIDASKRFGKGKAQNFLTDEDVEDIFAVYHSMGEAEKENISAHLVSHNEIEENNWDLNIGRYLKADAAEVVDVKDALAAFDQARSELAAAEKALLVKLKAAGYA
;
A
#
# COMPACT_ATOMS: atom_id res chain seq x y z
N MET A 1 -12.85 -20.63 -28.93
CA MET A 1 -13.29 -20.24 -27.58
C MET A 1 -12.95 -18.78 -27.41
N SER A 2 -13.89 -17.93 -26.98
CA SER A 2 -13.61 -16.52 -26.69
C SER A 2 -12.53 -16.45 -25.59
N GLN A 3 -11.58 -15.53 -25.73
CA GLN A 3 -10.64 -15.24 -24.65
C GLN A 3 -11.42 -14.82 -23.39
N ALA A 4 -10.97 -15.27 -22.22
CA ALA A 4 -11.62 -14.91 -20.96
C ALA A 4 -11.51 -13.39 -20.75
N THR A 5 -12.61 -12.76 -20.33
CA THR A 5 -12.61 -11.35 -19.97
C THR A 5 -12.12 -11.14 -18.55
N GLN A 6 -11.73 -9.91 -18.20
CA GLN A 6 -11.33 -9.54 -16.83
C GLN A 6 -12.42 -9.92 -15.81
N GLN A 7 -13.68 -9.61 -16.13
CA GLN A 7 -14.82 -9.93 -15.29
C GLN A 7 -15.02 -11.44 -15.10
N ASP A 8 -14.76 -12.24 -16.15
CA ASP A 8 -14.85 -13.71 -16.05
C ASP A 8 -13.81 -14.28 -15.08
N ILE A 9 -12.58 -13.75 -15.10
CA ILE A 9 -11.50 -14.17 -14.19
C ILE A 9 -11.79 -13.71 -12.76
N GLU A 10 -12.22 -12.46 -12.57
CA GLU A 10 -12.59 -11.95 -11.24
C GLU A 10 -13.73 -12.75 -10.61
N SER A 11 -14.79 -13.04 -11.38
CA SER A 11 -15.91 -13.85 -10.90
C SER A 11 -15.45 -15.26 -10.55
N TRP A 12 -14.69 -15.90 -11.43
CA TRP A 12 -14.20 -17.26 -11.19
C TRP A 12 -13.27 -17.34 -9.98
N LEU A 13 -12.37 -16.38 -9.81
CA LEU A 13 -11.52 -16.29 -8.63
C LEU A 13 -12.34 -16.10 -7.36
N TRP A 14 -13.38 -15.27 -7.41
CA TRP A 14 -14.27 -15.06 -6.27
C TRP A 14 -15.06 -16.30 -5.87
N ASP A 15 -15.50 -17.08 -6.86
CA ASP A 15 -16.19 -18.34 -6.62
C ASP A 15 -15.31 -19.36 -5.87
N SER A 16 -13.99 -19.30 -6.05
CA SER A 16 -13.04 -20.11 -5.27
C SER A 16 -13.10 -19.76 -3.77
N ALA A 17 -13.23 -18.48 -3.42
CA ALA A 17 -13.41 -18.05 -2.04
C ALA A 17 -14.78 -18.49 -1.49
N ASN A 18 -15.84 -18.41 -2.32
CA ASN A 18 -17.19 -18.88 -1.95
C ASN A 18 -17.22 -20.37 -1.62
N ILE A 19 -16.41 -21.19 -2.31
CA ILE A 19 -16.28 -22.63 -2.01
C ILE A 19 -15.77 -22.84 -0.59
N LEU A 20 -14.88 -21.99 -0.08
CA LEU A 20 -14.29 -22.14 1.24
C LEU A 20 -15.15 -21.57 2.39
N ARG A 21 -16.16 -20.74 2.07
CA ARG A 21 -17.03 -20.11 3.07
C ARG A 21 -17.79 -21.11 3.92
N GLY A 22 -17.87 -20.81 5.21
CA GLY A 22 -18.49 -21.65 6.23
C GLY A 22 -17.43 -22.18 7.20
N PRO A 23 -16.69 -23.24 6.84
CA PRO A 23 -15.67 -23.84 7.73
C PRO A 23 -14.42 -22.97 7.89
N VAL A 24 -14.10 -22.15 6.88
CA VAL A 24 -12.98 -21.19 6.94
C VAL A 24 -13.51 -19.82 7.34
N ASP A 25 -12.89 -19.22 8.35
CA ASP A 25 -13.13 -17.82 8.74
C ASP A 25 -12.85 -16.90 7.53
N PRO A 26 -13.76 -15.96 7.18
CA PRO A 26 -13.53 -14.96 6.14
C PRO A 26 -12.14 -14.30 6.18
N ALA A 27 -11.59 -14.04 7.37
CA ALA A 27 -10.26 -13.44 7.53
C ALA A 27 -9.10 -14.32 7.02
N ASN A 28 -9.32 -15.64 6.94
CA ASN A 28 -8.31 -16.63 6.57
C ASN A 28 -8.50 -17.18 5.14
N LEU A 29 -9.55 -16.79 4.42
CA LEU A 29 -9.82 -17.31 3.06
C LEU A 29 -8.64 -17.08 2.11
N ARG A 30 -8.00 -15.90 2.22
CA ARG A 30 -6.83 -15.51 1.42
C ARG A 30 -5.64 -16.46 1.59
N ASP A 31 -5.49 -17.04 2.78
CA ASP A 31 -4.36 -17.92 3.14
C ASP A 31 -4.43 -19.25 2.36
N PHE A 32 -5.61 -19.61 1.84
CA PHE A 32 -5.79 -20.82 1.04
C PHE A 32 -5.96 -20.51 -0.46
N VAL A 33 -6.70 -19.46 -0.80
CA VAL A 33 -6.97 -19.13 -2.21
C VAL A 33 -5.70 -18.73 -2.95
N PHE A 34 -4.85 -17.87 -2.38
CA PHE A 34 -3.64 -17.40 -3.07
C PHE A 34 -2.59 -18.48 -3.30
N PRO A 35 -2.19 -19.30 -2.29
CA PRO A 35 -1.21 -20.36 -2.52
C PRO A 35 -1.68 -21.39 -3.55
N LEU A 36 -2.97 -21.74 -3.55
CA LEU A 36 -3.49 -22.73 -4.50
C LEU A 36 -3.60 -22.16 -5.93
N LEU A 37 -4.04 -20.90 -6.07
CA LEU A 37 -3.98 -20.18 -7.34
C LEU A 37 -2.55 -20.13 -7.89
N PHE A 38 -1.59 -19.82 -7.03
CA PHE A 38 -0.18 -19.76 -7.41
C PHE A 38 0.37 -21.13 -7.82
N LEU A 39 0.05 -22.20 -7.09
CA LEU A 39 0.43 -23.56 -7.46
C LEU A 39 -0.11 -23.96 -8.84
N LYS A 40 -1.38 -23.60 -9.12
CA LYS A 40 -2.00 -23.82 -10.43
C LYS A 40 -1.29 -23.04 -11.54
N ARG A 41 -1.05 -21.74 -11.35
CA ARG A 41 -0.33 -20.90 -12.31
C ARG A 41 1.09 -21.43 -12.57
N LEU A 42 1.78 -21.85 -11.52
CA LEU A 42 3.13 -22.41 -11.62
C LEU A 42 3.14 -23.69 -12.48
N SER A 43 2.22 -24.60 -12.22
CA SER A 43 2.07 -25.86 -12.97
C SER A 43 1.75 -25.61 -14.44
N ASP A 44 0.78 -24.73 -14.72
CA ASP A 44 0.38 -24.48 -16.12
C ASP A 44 1.44 -23.69 -16.90
N THR A 45 2.20 -22.82 -16.23
CA THR A 45 3.35 -22.15 -16.84
C THR A 45 4.44 -23.17 -17.18
N TRP A 46 4.70 -24.11 -16.27
CA TRP A 46 5.66 -25.19 -16.49
C TRP A 46 5.25 -26.08 -17.67
N ASP A 47 3.97 -26.46 -17.78
CA ASP A 47 3.46 -27.22 -18.94
C ASP A 47 3.68 -26.45 -20.27
N GLU A 48 3.40 -25.15 -20.30
CA GLU A 48 3.62 -24.32 -21.50
C GLU A 48 5.11 -24.19 -21.86
N GLU A 49 5.98 -24.03 -20.87
CA GLU A 49 7.44 -24.02 -21.06
C GLU A 49 7.95 -25.37 -21.60
N GLN A 50 7.43 -26.48 -21.07
CA GLN A 50 7.79 -27.84 -21.51
C GLN A 50 7.35 -28.08 -22.96
N GLU A 51 6.14 -27.66 -23.34
CA GLU A 51 5.66 -27.74 -24.72
C GLU A 51 6.54 -26.92 -25.67
N LYS A 52 6.96 -25.71 -25.27
CA LYS A 52 7.89 -24.88 -26.04
C LYS A 52 9.26 -25.52 -26.19
N ALA A 53 9.80 -26.13 -25.13
CA ALA A 53 11.07 -26.83 -25.15
C ALA A 53 11.02 -28.03 -26.13
N ILE A 54 10.01 -28.89 -26.02
CA ILE A 54 9.81 -30.05 -26.91
C ILE A 54 9.65 -29.62 -28.36
N LYS A 55 8.90 -28.53 -28.61
CA LYS A 55 8.73 -28.00 -29.97
C LYS A 55 10.05 -27.51 -30.58
N LYS A 56 10.97 -27.01 -29.75
CA LYS A 56 12.26 -26.44 -30.20
C LYS A 56 13.36 -27.49 -30.37
N PHE A 57 13.43 -28.50 -29.50
CA PHE A 57 14.53 -29.49 -29.49
C PHE A 57 14.10 -30.93 -29.77
N GLY A 58 12.80 -31.21 -29.86
CA GLY A 58 12.27 -32.56 -30.02
C GLY A 58 11.95 -33.22 -28.68
N LYS A 59 11.38 -34.44 -28.74
CA LYS A 59 10.92 -35.19 -27.57
C LYS A 59 12.04 -35.84 -26.76
N ASP A 60 13.22 -35.95 -27.35
CA ASP A 60 14.40 -36.58 -26.74
C ASP A 60 15.35 -35.52 -26.14
N ILE A 61 14.82 -34.34 -25.80
CA ILE A 61 15.55 -33.30 -25.05
C ILE A 61 15.98 -33.88 -23.70
N ASP A 62 17.23 -33.66 -23.33
CA ASP A 62 17.75 -34.11 -22.04
C ASP A 62 17.23 -33.24 -20.88
N ASP A 63 17.32 -33.77 -19.66
CA ASP A 63 16.80 -33.11 -18.46
C ASP A 63 17.50 -31.78 -18.16
N GLU A 64 18.79 -31.63 -18.51
CA GLU A 64 19.57 -30.40 -18.27
C GLU A 64 19.09 -29.29 -19.20
N THR A 65 19.01 -29.57 -20.50
CA THR A 65 18.46 -28.62 -21.49
C THR A 65 16.99 -28.30 -21.21
N THR A 66 16.22 -29.24 -20.66
CA THR A 66 14.83 -28.98 -20.24
C THR A 66 14.78 -28.04 -19.03
N ALA A 67 15.65 -28.23 -18.04
CA ALA A 67 15.70 -27.37 -16.85
C ALA A 67 16.00 -25.90 -17.20
N ASP A 68 16.82 -25.64 -18.21
CA ASP A 68 17.12 -24.28 -18.71
C ASP A 68 15.92 -23.56 -19.34
N PHE A 69 14.88 -24.30 -19.75
CA PHE A 69 13.64 -23.73 -20.28
C PHE A 69 12.64 -23.35 -19.19
N HIS A 70 12.85 -23.84 -17.97
CA HIS A 70 11.91 -23.67 -16.89
C HIS A 70 12.32 -22.56 -15.95
N THR A 71 11.38 -21.65 -15.70
CA THR A 71 11.59 -20.60 -14.70
C THR A 71 11.70 -21.18 -13.29
N PHE A 72 10.99 -22.29 -13.02
CA PHE A 72 11.02 -23.00 -11.75
C PHE A 72 11.04 -24.51 -11.93
N GLN A 73 11.63 -25.17 -10.94
CA GLN A 73 11.65 -26.62 -10.86
C GLN A 73 10.38 -27.13 -10.18
N ILE A 74 9.64 -28.02 -10.86
CA ILE A 74 8.53 -28.76 -10.25
C ILE A 74 8.98 -30.22 -10.09
N PRO A 75 9.26 -30.70 -8.85
CA PRO A 75 9.67 -32.07 -8.64
C PRO A 75 8.60 -33.07 -9.07
N LYS A 76 9.03 -34.29 -9.43
CA LYS A 76 8.12 -35.39 -9.77
C LYS A 76 7.10 -35.63 -8.64
N GLY A 77 5.82 -35.72 -8.99
CA GLY A 77 4.74 -35.90 -8.02
C GLY A 77 4.27 -34.59 -7.37
N CYS A 78 4.79 -33.44 -7.81
CA CYS A 78 4.44 -32.11 -7.30
C CYS A 78 3.70 -31.24 -8.33
N HIS A 79 3.26 -31.82 -9.45
CA HIS A 79 2.52 -31.09 -10.47
C HIS A 79 1.03 -30.98 -10.11
N TRP A 80 0.33 -29.97 -10.63
CA TRP A 80 -1.13 -29.87 -10.46
C TRP A 80 -1.89 -31.14 -10.87
N ALA A 81 -1.40 -31.83 -11.91
CA ALA A 81 -1.97 -33.10 -12.36
C ALA A 81 -1.86 -34.22 -11.30
N ASP A 82 -0.85 -34.19 -10.43
CA ASP A 82 -0.71 -35.12 -9.32
C ASP A 82 -1.75 -34.85 -8.24
N LEU A 83 -1.97 -33.57 -7.93
CA LEU A 83 -3.03 -33.14 -7.02
C LEU A 83 -4.41 -33.56 -7.53
N ARG A 84 -4.70 -33.35 -8.81
CA ARG A 84 -6.00 -33.72 -9.42
C ARG A 84 -6.25 -35.23 -9.46
N ARG A 85 -5.20 -36.05 -9.55
CA ARG A 85 -5.33 -37.53 -9.59
C ARG A 85 -5.54 -38.16 -8.22
N ALA A 86 -5.31 -37.42 -7.14
CA ALA A 86 -5.48 -37.92 -5.79
C ALA A 86 -6.96 -38.21 -5.50
N ALA A 87 -7.26 -39.40 -4.99
CA ALA A 87 -8.62 -39.77 -4.61
C ALA A 87 -9.02 -39.19 -3.24
N GLU A 88 -8.06 -38.96 -2.35
CA GLU A 88 -8.27 -38.52 -0.97
C GLU A 88 -7.03 -37.78 -0.43
N ASN A 89 -7.12 -37.26 0.80
CA ASN A 89 -6.02 -36.61 1.53
C ASN A 89 -5.39 -35.38 0.83
N HIS A 90 -6.20 -34.62 0.09
CA HIS A 90 -5.80 -33.40 -0.60
C HIS A 90 -5.02 -32.43 0.32
N GLY A 91 -5.41 -32.26 1.58
CA GLY A 91 -4.75 -31.34 2.50
C GLY A 91 -3.26 -31.66 2.73
N VAL A 92 -2.96 -32.90 3.10
CA VAL A 92 -1.58 -33.37 3.29
C VAL A 92 -0.80 -33.35 1.98
N LEU A 93 -1.45 -33.72 0.87
CA LEU A 93 -0.81 -33.71 -0.45
C LEU A 93 -0.43 -32.29 -0.88
N ILE A 94 -1.34 -31.32 -0.77
CA ILE A 94 -1.09 -29.91 -1.11
C ILE A 94 0.11 -29.40 -0.30
N GLN A 95 0.11 -29.63 1.01
CA GLN A 95 1.20 -29.21 1.88
C GLN A 95 2.56 -29.81 1.46
N ASN A 96 2.59 -31.11 1.17
CA ASN A 96 3.80 -31.79 0.72
C ASN A 96 4.29 -31.29 -0.65
N ILE A 97 3.37 -31.06 -1.60
CA ILE A 97 3.69 -30.52 -2.93
C ILE A 97 4.30 -29.13 -2.80
N MET A 98 3.65 -28.24 -2.07
CA MET A 98 4.12 -26.87 -1.84
C MET A 98 5.51 -26.88 -1.20
N GLN A 99 5.71 -27.65 -0.12
CA GLN A 99 7.01 -27.75 0.55
C GLN A 99 8.12 -28.21 -0.41
N LYS A 100 7.88 -29.27 -1.20
CA LYS A 100 8.89 -29.78 -2.15
C LYS A 100 9.22 -28.79 -3.25
N ILE A 101 8.24 -28.02 -3.72
CA ILE A 101 8.47 -26.94 -4.69
C ILE A 101 9.33 -25.83 -4.05
N GLU A 102 9.08 -25.45 -2.80
CA GLU A 102 9.92 -24.47 -2.11
C GLU A 102 11.37 -24.97 -1.94
N GLU A 103 11.55 -26.23 -1.55
CA GLU A 103 12.85 -26.88 -1.39
C GLU A 103 13.64 -26.97 -2.72
N ALA A 104 12.94 -27.19 -3.83
CA ALA A 104 13.54 -27.23 -5.17
C ALA A 104 13.92 -25.83 -5.70
N ASN A 105 13.32 -24.77 -5.15
CA ASN A 105 13.51 -23.38 -5.60
C ASN A 105 13.88 -22.45 -4.43
N PRO A 106 14.98 -22.72 -3.67
CA PRO A 106 15.24 -22.07 -2.39
C PRO A 106 15.49 -20.55 -2.49
N ASN A 107 15.99 -20.07 -3.63
CA ASN A 107 16.27 -18.64 -3.82
C ASN A 107 15.01 -17.84 -4.17
N GLN A 108 14.04 -18.44 -4.87
CA GLN A 108 12.90 -17.72 -5.43
C GLN A 108 11.61 -17.99 -4.66
N LEU A 109 11.39 -19.22 -4.18
CA LEU A 109 10.10 -19.67 -3.65
C LEU A 109 10.12 -20.09 -2.17
N ALA A 110 11.26 -20.03 -1.46
CA ALA A 110 11.31 -20.41 -0.05
C ALA A 110 10.23 -19.68 0.79
N GLN A 111 9.37 -20.42 1.50
CA GLN A 111 8.25 -19.91 2.31
C GLN A 111 7.18 -19.10 1.54
N ILE A 112 7.09 -19.24 0.21
CA ILE A 112 6.13 -18.47 -0.61
C ILE A 112 4.68 -18.93 -0.43
N PHE A 113 4.42 -20.19 -0.08
CA PHE A 113 3.06 -20.72 0.05
C PHE A 113 2.44 -20.46 1.43
N GLY A 114 3.16 -19.78 2.33
CA GLY A 114 2.68 -19.44 3.67
C GLY A 114 2.60 -20.64 4.62
N ASN A 115 1.72 -20.55 5.62
CA ASN A 115 1.59 -21.55 6.70
C ASN A 115 0.15 -22.01 6.92
N ALA A 116 -0.68 -21.94 5.89
CA ALA A 116 -2.07 -22.37 5.95
C ALA A 116 -2.16 -23.83 6.46
N PRO A 117 -3.07 -24.13 7.41
CA PRO A 117 -3.18 -25.45 8.02
C PRO A 117 -3.95 -26.43 7.12
N TRP A 118 -3.38 -26.78 5.97
CA TRP A 118 -4.03 -27.60 4.94
C TRP A 118 -4.54 -28.97 5.43
N ALA A 119 -3.85 -29.57 6.40
CA ALA A 119 -4.21 -30.88 6.98
C ALA A 119 -5.20 -30.79 8.16
N ASP A 120 -5.61 -29.60 8.60
CA ASP A 120 -6.59 -29.44 9.67
C ASP A 120 -8.01 -29.59 9.11
N HIS A 121 -8.60 -30.78 9.26
CA HIS A 121 -9.94 -31.08 8.73
C HIS A 121 -11.06 -30.22 9.32
N ASN A 122 -10.86 -29.61 10.50
CA ASN A 122 -11.86 -28.70 11.08
C ASN A 122 -11.88 -27.36 10.37
N LYS A 123 -10.70 -26.87 9.97
CA LYS A 123 -10.56 -25.63 9.19
C LYS A 123 -10.82 -25.88 7.72
N MET A 124 -10.44 -27.05 7.22
CA MET A 124 -10.43 -27.36 5.81
C MET A 124 -10.95 -28.79 5.55
N PRO A 125 -12.29 -28.95 5.45
CA PRO A 125 -12.91 -30.24 5.19
C PRO A 125 -12.47 -30.83 3.82
N PRO A 126 -12.20 -32.15 3.72
CA PRO A 126 -11.73 -32.78 2.48
C PRO A 126 -12.60 -32.51 1.24
N GLU A 127 -13.92 -32.56 1.38
CA GLU A 127 -14.87 -32.28 0.29
C GLU A 127 -14.76 -30.84 -0.25
N ARG A 128 -14.39 -29.89 0.61
CA ARG A 128 -14.20 -28.48 0.23
C ARG A 128 -12.91 -28.30 -0.56
N LEU A 129 -11.84 -28.98 -0.15
CA LEU A 129 -10.58 -29.01 -0.90
C LEU A 129 -10.76 -29.64 -2.28
N GLU A 130 -11.46 -30.77 -2.36
CA GLU A 130 -11.74 -31.43 -3.64
C GLU A 130 -12.53 -30.51 -4.58
N LYS A 131 -13.56 -29.83 -4.06
CA LYS A 131 -14.31 -28.81 -4.82
C LYS A 131 -13.43 -27.66 -5.27
N LEU A 132 -12.52 -27.19 -4.41
CA LEU A 132 -11.61 -26.09 -4.73
C LEU A 132 -10.59 -26.48 -5.82
N VAL A 133 -9.98 -27.67 -5.71
CA VAL A 133 -9.08 -28.23 -6.72
C VAL A 133 -9.82 -28.44 -8.04
N SER A 134 -11.05 -28.97 -7.99
CA SER A 134 -11.90 -29.14 -9.16
C SER A 134 -12.22 -27.79 -9.82
N HIS A 135 -12.53 -26.76 -9.04
CA HIS A 135 -12.79 -25.41 -9.51
C HIS A 135 -11.59 -24.79 -10.22
N PHE A 136 -10.40 -24.84 -9.61
CA PHE A 136 -9.18 -24.34 -10.24
C PHE A 136 -8.80 -25.14 -11.49
N SER A 137 -9.17 -26.42 -11.57
CA SER A 137 -8.93 -27.28 -12.74
C SER A 137 -9.82 -26.98 -13.95
N GLN A 138 -10.84 -26.12 -13.82
CA GLN A 138 -11.72 -25.76 -14.93
C GLN A 138 -11.06 -24.83 -15.96
N ARG A 139 -9.94 -24.20 -15.60
CA ARG A 139 -9.21 -23.25 -16.44
C ARG A 139 -7.75 -23.64 -16.58
N ASP A 140 -7.22 -23.38 -17.77
CA ASP A 140 -5.80 -23.38 -18.07
C ASP A 140 -5.28 -21.97 -17.79
N LEU A 141 -4.44 -21.84 -16.77
CA LEU A 141 -3.79 -20.62 -16.34
C LEU A 141 -2.39 -20.50 -16.92
N SER A 142 -2.08 -21.08 -18.09
CA SER A 142 -0.82 -20.81 -18.77
C SER A 142 -0.80 -19.38 -19.34
N PRO A 143 0.37 -18.72 -19.45
CA PRO A 143 0.48 -17.34 -19.93
C PRO A 143 -0.17 -17.07 -21.29
N SER A 144 -0.19 -18.06 -22.18
CA SER A 144 -0.82 -17.96 -23.50
C SER A 144 -2.35 -18.01 -23.48
N LYS A 145 -2.97 -18.53 -22.42
CA LYS A 145 -4.44 -18.60 -22.25
C LYS A 145 -4.98 -17.51 -21.35
N VAL A 146 -4.28 -17.24 -20.27
CA VAL A 146 -4.57 -16.20 -19.29
C VAL A 146 -3.31 -15.37 -19.15
N SER A 147 -3.30 -14.17 -19.74
CA SER A 147 -2.15 -13.28 -19.67
C SER A 147 -1.86 -12.88 -18.23
N ASN A 148 -0.61 -12.48 -17.96
CA ASN A 148 -0.21 -11.96 -16.66
C ASN A 148 -1.04 -10.74 -16.25
N ASP A 149 -1.36 -9.83 -17.18
CA ASP A 149 -2.22 -8.68 -16.90
C ASP A 149 -3.63 -9.11 -16.45
N LEU A 150 -4.21 -10.09 -17.12
CA LEU A 150 -5.55 -10.60 -16.82
C LEU A 150 -5.60 -11.30 -15.45
N LEU A 151 -4.59 -12.14 -15.17
CA LEU A 151 -4.48 -12.83 -13.89
C LEU A 151 -4.15 -11.87 -12.74
N GLY A 152 -3.26 -10.92 -12.98
CA GLY A 152 -2.85 -9.87 -12.04
C GLY A 152 -4.02 -8.98 -11.66
N GLY A 153 -4.84 -8.54 -12.63
CA GLY A 153 -6.08 -7.82 -12.35
C GLY A 153 -7.03 -8.62 -11.45
N GLY A 154 -7.18 -9.92 -11.72
CA GLY A 154 -7.99 -10.82 -10.88
C GLY A 154 -7.42 -11.01 -9.47
N TYR A 155 -6.10 -11.07 -9.35
CA TYR A 155 -5.39 -11.16 -8.06
C TYR A 155 -5.62 -9.90 -7.21
N GLU A 156 -5.48 -8.71 -7.81
CA GLU A 156 -5.76 -7.43 -7.16
C GLU A 156 -7.24 -7.29 -6.76
N TYR A 157 -8.15 -7.79 -7.58
CA TYR A 157 -9.56 -7.87 -7.22
C TYR A 157 -9.80 -8.74 -5.99
N LEU A 158 -9.17 -9.92 -5.89
CA LEU A 158 -9.25 -10.76 -4.70
C LEU A 158 -8.68 -10.06 -3.46
N LEU A 159 -7.52 -9.41 -3.57
CA LEU A 159 -6.93 -8.63 -2.47
C LEU A 159 -7.88 -7.58 -1.94
N LYS A 160 -8.51 -6.82 -2.84
CA LYS A 160 -9.53 -5.82 -2.50
C LYS A 160 -10.72 -6.48 -1.80
N ARG A 161 -11.30 -7.54 -2.36
CA ARG A 161 -12.47 -8.22 -1.81
C ARG A 161 -12.22 -8.81 -0.43
N PHE A 162 -11.07 -9.45 -0.21
CA PHE A 162 -10.71 -9.97 1.11
C PHE A 162 -10.53 -8.83 2.13
N SER A 163 -10.02 -7.68 1.70
CA SER A 163 -9.91 -6.49 2.54
C SER A 163 -11.28 -5.91 2.89
N ASP A 164 -12.21 -5.85 1.93
CA ASP A 164 -13.60 -5.42 2.13
C ASP A 164 -14.35 -6.31 3.17
N GLU A 165 -14.05 -7.62 3.20
CA GLU A 165 -14.73 -8.59 4.07
C GLU A 165 -14.08 -8.79 5.44
N SER A 166 -12.80 -8.47 5.59
CA SER A 166 -12.11 -8.56 6.89
C SER A 166 -12.46 -7.37 7.79
N SER A 167 -13.22 -7.61 8.87
CA SER A 167 -13.60 -6.58 9.86
C SER A 167 -12.49 -6.26 10.87
N THR A 168 -11.43 -7.07 10.92
CA THR A 168 -10.29 -6.95 11.84
C THR A 168 -9.10 -6.29 11.13
N SER A 169 -8.87 -5.01 11.40
CA SER A 169 -7.65 -4.27 11.03
C SER A 169 -7.21 -4.32 9.56
N ALA A 170 -8.16 -4.36 8.61
CA ALA A 170 -7.88 -4.28 7.16
C ALA A 170 -7.12 -3.01 6.74
N GLY A 171 -7.23 -1.93 7.52
CA GLY A 171 -6.60 -0.64 7.24
C GLY A 171 -5.08 -0.61 7.20
N GLN A 172 -4.42 -1.66 7.71
CA GLN A 172 -2.96 -1.78 7.68
C GLN A 172 -2.44 -2.59 6.49
N PHE A 173 -3.30 -3.25 5.71
CA PHE A 173 -2.86 -4.26 4.73
C PHE A 173 -3.16 -3.93 3.27
N PHE A 174 -4.02 -2.95 2.99
CA PHE A 174 -4.35 -2.60 1.61
C PHE A 174 -4.59 -1.10 1.44
N THR A 175 -3.83 -0.51 0.53
CA THR A 175 -3.97 0.91 0.15
C THR A 175 -4.89 0.98 -1.06
N PRO A 176 -5.90 1.87 -1.09
CA PRO A 176 -6.77 2.03 -2.25
C PRO A 176 -5.96 2.29 -3.54
N ARG A 177 -6.26 1.56 -4.62
CA ARG A 177 -5.47 1.61 -5.88
C ARG A 177 -5.30 3.03 -6.41
N ALA A 178 -6.36 3.85 -6.42
CA ALA A 178 -6.29 5.22 -6.89
C ALA A 178 -5.33 6.11 -6.06
N VAL A 179 -5.21 5.86 -4.75
CA VAL A 179 -4.23 6.55 -3.89
C VAL A 179 -2.81 6.09 -4.21
N VAL A 180 -2.61 4.78 -4.42
CA VAL A 180 -1.32 4.24 -4.84
C VAL A 180 -0.90 4.81 -6.19
N HIS A 181 -1.81 4.83 -7.17
CA HIS A 181 -1.59 5.38 -8.50
C HIS A 181 -1.18 6.86 -8.43
N LEU A 182 -1.94 7.69 -7.71
CA LEU A 182 -1.60 9.10 -7.48
C LEU A 182 -0.19 9.26 -6.87
N LEU A 183 0.10 8.51 -5.81
CA LEU A 183 1.37 8.58 -5.10
C LEU A 183 2.53 8.21 -6.04
N VAL A 184 2.44 7.08 -6.73
CA VAL A 184 3.47 6.60 -7.66
C VAL A 184 3.68 7.57 -8.81
N ARG A 185 2.59 8.08 -9.40
CA ARG A 185 2.66 9.02 -10.52
C ARG A 185 3.31 10.34 -10.15
N ILE A 186 3.07 10.86 -8.94
CA ILE A 186 3.76 12.04 -8.40
C ILE A 186 5.26 11.77 -8.22
N LEU A 187 5.64 10.58 -7.75
CA LEU A 187 7.04 10.21 -7.62
C LEU A 187 7.71 10.04 -8.99
N GLY A 188 6.99 9.57 -10.01
CA GLY A 188 7.47 9.43 -11.38
C GLY A 188 8.62 8.42 -11.50
N PRO A 189 8.39 7.12 -11.27
CA PRO A 189 9.41 6.07 -11.37
C PRO A 189 10.08 6.05 -12.75
N GLN A 190 11.36 5.70 -12.79
CA GLN A 190 12.18 5.61 -14.01
C GLN A 190 12.59 4.16 -14.29
N PRO A 191 12.87 3.80 -15.57
CA PRO A 191 13.27 2.44 -15.98
C PRO A 191 14.48 1.82 -15.25
N THR A 192 15.31 2.63 -14.61
CA THR A 192 16.54 2.21 -13.91
C THR A 192 16.45 2.36 -12.39
N ASP A 193 15.28 2.73 -11.86
CA ASP A 193 15.14 2.98 -10.44
C ASP A 193 15.24 1.69 -9.61
N SER A 194 15.93 1.83 -8.49
CA SER A 194 15.77 0.95 -7.33
C SER A 194 14.65 1.49 -6.44
N ILE A 195 13.64 0.66 -6.20
CA ILE A 195 12.40 1.02 -5.51
C ILE A 195 12.28 0.20 -4.22
N TYR A 196 12.05 0.87 -3.09
CA TYR A 196 11.94 0.24 -1.78
C TYR A 196 10.63 0.56 -1.07
N ASP A 197 9.97 -0.47 -0.54
CA ASP A 197 8.83 -0.34 0.37
C ASP A 197 9.14 -1.02 1.73
N PRO A 198 9.34 -0.25 2.81
CA PRO A 198 9.65 -0.78 4.15
C PRO A 198 8.49 -1.50 4.86
N THR A 199 7.28 -1.45 4.30
CA THR A 199 6.06 -2.06 4.85
C THR A 199 5.19 -2.60 3.71
N CYS A 200 5.79 -3.45 2.88
CA CYS A 200 5.30 -3.67 1.52
C CYS A 200 3.96 -4.41 1.43
N GLY A 201 3.51 -5.09 2.49
CA GLY A 201 2.25 -5.83 2.47
C GLY A 201 2.16 -6.77 1.27
N SER A 202 1.13 -6.61 0.44
CA SER A 202 0.92 -7.36 -0.81
C SER A 202 1.72 -6.85 -2.02
N ALA A 203 2.71 -5.99 -1.80
CA ALA A 203 3.57 -5.37 -2.82
C ALA A 203 2.85 -4.49 -3.87
N GLY A 204 1.62 -4.05 -3.59
CA GLY A 204 0.81 -3.27 -4.54
C GLY A 204 1.48 -1.98 -5.01
N MET A 205 2.20 -1.28 -4.13
CA MET A 205 2.92 -0.05 -4.49
C MET A 205 4.12 -0.31 -5.41
N LEU A 206 4.81 -1.44 -5.23
CA LEU A 206 5.93 -1.86 -6.09
C LEU A 206 5.44 -2.22 -7.49
N ILE A 207 4.33 -2.96 -7.56
CA ILE A 207 3.69 -3.34 -8.83
C ILE A 207 3.17 -2.12 -9.58
N GLU A 208 2.54 -1.17 -8.88
CA GLU A 208 2.08 0.07 -9.49
C GLU A 208 3.24 0.88 -10.07
N ALA A 209 4.39 0.94 -9.39
CA ALA A 209 5.57 1.61 -9.92
C ALA A 209 6.09 0.95 -11.21
N ALA A 210 6.05 -0.38 -11.30
CA ALA A 210 6.37 -1.09 -12.53
C ALA A 210 5.34 -0.79 -13.65
N ALA A 211 4.05 -0.75 -13.30
CA ALA A 211 2.96 -0.47 -14.23
C ALA A 211 3.06 0.95 -14.82
N GLU A 212 3.34 1.96 -13.99
CA GLU A 212 3.51 3.36 -14.42
C GLU A 212 4.64 3.51 -15.45
N VAL A 213 5.77 2.83 -15.24
CA VAL A 213 6.89 2.82 -16.20
C VAL A 213 6.47 2.16 -17.52
N LYS A 214 5.79 1.01 -17.47
CA LYS A 214 5.28 0.32 -18.67
C LYS A 214 4.30 1.19 -19.45
N GLN A 215 3.36 1.83 -18.76
CA GLN A 215 2.35 2.72 -19.36
C GLN A 215 2.99 3.96 -20.00
N SER A 216 4.07 4.47 -19.42
CA SER A 216 4.89 5.55 -19.98
C SER A 216 5.80 5.12 -21.14
N GLY A 217 5.71 3.87 -21.59
CA GLY A 217 6.52 3.31 -22.69
C GLY A 217 7.94 2.89 -22.29
N GLY A 218 8.25 2.87 -21.00
CA GLY A 218 9.53 2.43 -20.44
C GLY A 218 9.63 0.91 -20.28
N SER A 219 10.85 0.43 -20.00
CA SER A 219 11.12 -0.99 -19.71
C SER A 219 11.41 -1.20 -18.23
N VAL A 220 10.84 -2.25 -17.64
CA VAL A 220 11.04 -2.61 -16.22
C VAL A 220 12.25 -3.50 -15.98
N ARG A 221 12.97 -3.93 -17.04
CA ARG A 221 14.07 -4.92 -16.93
C ARG A 221 15.24 -4.46 -16.05
N GLN A 222 15.50 -3.16 -15.99
CA GLN A 222 16.58 -2.58 -15.20
C GLN A 222 16.09 -2.03 -13.85
N MET A 223 14.79 -2.09 -13.59
CA MET A 223 14.25 -1.72 -12.28
C MET A 223 14.61 -2.79 -11.26
N ARG A 224 14.72 -2.39 -10.00
CA ARG A 224 15.00 -3.30 -8.88
C ARG A 224 14.01 -3.02 -7.76
N PHE A 225 13.34 -4.07 -7.27
CA PHE A 225 12.26 -3.91 -6.30
C PHE A 225 12.63 -4.55 -4.97
N TYR A 226 12.43 -3.80 -3.89
CA TYR A 226 12.80 -4.19 -2.55
C TYR A 226 11.61 -3.97 -1.62
N GLY A 227 11.29 -4.97 -0.81
CA GLY A 227 10.18 -4.92 0.13
C GLY A 227 10.59 -5.49 1.48
N GLN A 228 10.11 -4.90 2.56
CA GLN A 228 10.18 -5.52 3.88
C GLN A 228 8.78 -5.58 4.49
N GLU A 229 8.46 -6.71 5.11
CA GLU A 229 7.14 -6.96 5.69
C GLU A 229 7.28 -7.80 6.96
N VAL A 230 6.54 -7.43 8.01
CA VAL A 230 6.60 -8.14 9.31
C VAL A 230 5.74 -9.40 9.30
N ASN A 231 4.60 -9.36 8.62
CA ASN A 231 3.65 -10.46 8.54
C ASN A 231 4.06 -11.49 7.47
N GLN A 232 4.23 -12.74 7.88
CA GLN A 232 4.62 -13.82 6.98
C GLN A 232 3.65 -14.03 5.81
N THR A 233 2.35 -14.03 6.09
CA THR A 233 1.30 -14.24 5.08
C THR A 233 1.27 -13.10 4.08
N SER A 234 1.34 -11.84 4.55
CA SER A 234 1.42 -10.67 3.66
C SER A 234 2.67 -10.71 2.78
N ALA A 235 3.83 -11.05 3.34
CA ALA A 235 5.07 -11.17 2.58
C ALA A 235 4.99 -12.26 1.49
N ALA A 236 4.39 -13.41 1.81
CA ALA A 236 4.13 -14.49 0.86
C ALA A 236 3.19 -14.04 -0.28
N ILE A 237 2.07 -13.39 0.07
CA ILE A 237 1.14 -12.77 -0.88
C ILE A 237 1.85 -11.77 -1.78
N GLY A 238 2.63 -10.84 -1.22
CA GLY A 238 3.38 -9.86 -2.01
C GLY A 238 4.37 -10.48 -2.98
N ARG A 239 5.06 -11.55 -2.59
CA ARG A 239 5.97 -12.29 -3.49
C ARG A 239 5.23 -13.00 -4.62
N MET A 240 4.11 -13.65 -4.33
CA MET A 240 3.25 -14.25 -5.37
C MET A 240 2.71 -13.17 -6.32
N ASN A 241 2.36 -11.99 -5.79
CA ASN A 241 1.81 -10.90 -6.58
C ASN A 241 2.85 -10.31 -7.54
N LEU A 242 4.08 -10.07 -7.07
CA LEU A 242 5.20 -9.63 -7.90
C LEU A 242 5.50 -10.63 -9.02
N PHE A 243 5.45 -11.93 -8.71
CA PHE A 243 5.65 -12.98 -9.70
C PHE A 243 4.60 -12.93 -10.81
N ILE A 244 3.31 -12.86 -10.46
CA ILE A 244 2.21 -12.81 -11.45
C ILE A 244 2.32 -11.59 -12.35
N HIS A 245 2.87 -10.49 -11.86
CA HIS A 245 3.07 -9.25 -12.63
C HIS A 245 4.43 -9.18 -13.36
N GLU A 246 5.17 -10.29 -13.43
CA GLU A 246 6.49 -10.41 -14.09
C GLU A 246 7.53 -9.42 -13.54
N VAL A 247 7.49 -9.19 -12.23
CA VAL A 247 8.49 -8.39 -11.51
C VAL A 247 9.54 -9.33 -10.95
N GLU A 248 10.42 -9.83 -11.82
CA GLU A 248 11.35 -10.92 -11.55
C GLU A 248 12.50 -10.52 -10.60
N ASP A 249 13.08 -9.33 -10.76
CA ASP A 249 14.18 -8.81 -9.93
C ASP A 249 13.64 -8.11 -8.66
N ALA A 250 12.87 -8.85 -7.86
CA ALA A 250 12.28 -8.37 -6.61
C ALA A 250 12.74 -9.16 -5.37
N GLN A 251 12.98 -8.45 -4.27
CA GLN A 251 13.36 -9.04 -2.98
C GLN A 251 12.40 -8.58 -1.89
N ILE A 252 11.61 -9.50 -1.33
CA ILE A 252 10.85 -9.25 -0.10
C ILE A 252 11.50 -9.99 1.08
N ARG A 253 11.87 -9.26 2.12
CA ARG A 253 12.47 -9.82 3.35
C ARG A 253 11.49 -9.73 4.52
N ARG A 254 11.32 -10.82 5.27
CA ARG A 254 10.40 -10.87 6.41
C ARG A 254 11.08 -10.47 7.72
N GLU A 255 10.74 -9.31 8.28
CA GLU A 255 11.12 -8.84 9.63
C GLU A 255 10.49 -7.46 9.93
N ASP A 256 10.41 -7.08 11.20
CA ASP A 256 10.15 -5.70 11.64
C ASP A 256 11.22 -4.72 11.16
N THR A 257 10.85 -3.77 10.30
CA THR A 257 11.75 -2.78 9.71
C THR A 257 12.32 -1.77 10.70
N LEU A 258 11.54 -1.31 11.68
CA LEU A 258 12.00 -0.31 12.65
C LEU A 258 12.99 -0.93 13.64
N GLN A 259 12.77 -2.19 14.03
CA GLN A 259 13.64 -2.88 14.96
C GLN A 259 14.84 -3.58 14.30
N LYS A 260 14.67 -4.13 13.10
CA LYS A 260 15.65 -4.97 12.41
C LYS A 260 15.54 -4.77 10.89
N PRO A 261 16.02 -3.62 10.36
CA PRO A 261 16.02 -3.39 8.92
C PRO A 261 16.88 -4.45 8.21
N LYS A 262 16.38 -4.98 7.09
CA LYS A 262 17.04 -6.08 6.38
C LYS A 262 17.86 -5.64 5.18
N PHE A 263 17.61 -4.46 4.62
CA PHE A 263 18.39 -3.92 3.51
C PHE A 263 19.52 -3.06 4.07
N ILE A 264 20.63 -3.74 4.38
CA ILE A 264 21.84 -3.17 4.95
C ILE A 264 23.06 -3.68 4.19
N ASP A 265 24.04 -2.81 4.02
CA ASP A 265 25.33 -3.17 3.44
C ASP A 265 26.21 -3.93 4.46
N ALA A 266 27.35 -4.44 3.98
CA ALA A 266 28.30 -5.19 4.81
C ALA A 266 28.90 -4.37 5.97
N LYS A 267 28.77 -3.04 5.95
CA LYS A 267 29.24 -2.12 7.00
C LYS A 267 28.13 -1.74 7.98
N GLY A 268 26.91 -2.26 7.79
CA GLY A 268 25.74 -1.97 8.61
C GLY A 268 25.04 -0.65 8.28
N LYS A 269 25.36 0.01 7.15
CA LYS A 269 24.60 1.15 6.66
C LYS A 269 23.35 0.65 5.93
N LEU A 270 22.24 1.38 6.00
CA LEU A 270 21.08 1.07 5.17
C LEU A 270 21.45 1.17 3.69
N ASP A 271 20.95 0.22 2.90
CA ASP A 271 20.91 0.37 1.45
C ASP A 271 20.09 1.62 1.09
N GLN A 272 20.46 2.25 -0.03
CA GLN A 272 19.83 3.50 -0.46
C GLN A 272 19.19 3.34 -1.84
N PHE A 273 17.97 3.83 -1.98
CA PHE A 273 17.10 3.60 -3.13
C PHE A 273 16.73 4.91 -3.85
N ASP A 274 16.47 4.83 -5.15
CA ASP A 274 16.06 6.00 -5.95
C ASP A 274 14.64 6.46 -5.58
N LEU A 275 13.77 5.52 -5.20
CA LEU A 275 12.40 5.77 -4.81
C LEU A 275 12.05 4.92 -3.58
N VAL A 276 11.55 5.56 -2.52
CA VAL A 276 11.02 4.87 -1.34
C VAL A 276 9.54 5.18 -1.20
N VAL A 277 8.70 4.17 -1.10
CA VAL A 277 7.24 4.31 -1.07
C VAL A 277 6.64 3.47 0.05
N ALA A 278 5.64 3.99 0.78
CA ALA A 278 4.97 3.19 1.82
C ALA A 278 3.59 3.74 2.21
N ASN A 279 2.75 2.83 2.71
CA ASN A 279 1.64 3.12 3.62
C ASN A 279 1.86 2.37 4.94
N PRO A 280 2.66 2.91 5.87
CA PRO A 280 2.98 2.21 7.10
C PRO A 280 1.79 2.18 8.08
N PRO A 281 1.80 1.26 9.06
CA PRO A 281 0.76 1.22 10.08
C PRO A 281 0.77 2.50 10.93
N PHE A 282 -0.36 3.20 10.97
CA PHE A 282 -0.49 4.47 11.69
C PHE A 282 -0.41 4.31 13.20
N SER A 283 0.28 5.25 13.85
CA SER A 283 0.37 5.40 15.30
C SER A 283 0.81 4.10 16.00
N LEU A 284 1.75 3.39 15.38
CA LEU A 284 2.31 2.15 15.90
C LEU A 284 2.86 2.38 17.32
N LYS A 285 2.36 1.61 18.28
CA LYS A 285 2.85 1.57 19.66
C LYS A 285 3.95 0.52 19.78
N ASP A 286 4.82 0.67 20.79
CA ASP A 286 5.86 -0.31 21.12
C ASP A 286 6.77 -0.66 19.92
N TRP A 287 7.02 0.34 19.07
CA TRP A 287 7.72 0.19 17.80
C TRP A 287 9.25 0.03 17.93
N GLY A 288 9.79 0.02 19.15
CA GLY A 288 11.22 -0.13 19.44
C GLY A 288 11.99 1.18 19.69
N ALA A 289 11.31 2.22 20.19
CA ALA A 289 11.90 3.54 20.47
C ALA A 289 13.13 3.51 21.38
N ASP A 290 13.18 2.56 22.32
CA ASP A 290 14.27 2.33 23.27
C ASP A 290 15.61 2.03 22.59
N LYS A 291 15.57 1.41 21.40
CA LYS A 291 16.78 1.08 20.63
C LYS A 291 17.23 2.21 19.71
N TRP A 292 16.34 3.15 19.41
CA TRP A 292 16.58 4.17 18.39
C TRP A 292 17.55 5.28 18.80
N ALA A 293 17.70 5.53 20.10
CA ALA A 293 18.69 6.49 20.61
C ALA A 293 20.15 6.08 20.31
N THR A 294 20.40 4.78 20.12
CA THR A 294 21.72 4.21 19.80
C THR A 294 21.70 3.44 18.48
N ASP A 295 20.72 3.74 17.62
CA ASP A 295 20.52 3.05 16.35
C ASP A 295 21.81 3.05 15.50
N PRO A 296 22.42 1.89 15.22
CA PRO A 296 23.65 1.83 14.45
C PRO A 296 23.47 2.35 13.01
N HIS A 297 22.22 2.34 12.52
CA HIS A 297 21.84 2.82 11.21
C HIS A 297 21.62 4.35 11.15
N LYS A 298 21.69 5.04 12.30
CA LYS A 298 21.59 6.51 12.42
C LYS A 298 20.30 7.10 11.85
N ARG A 299 19.17 6.40 12.01
CA ARG A 299 17.88 6.83 11.42
C ARG A 299 17.23 8.00 12.15
N ALA A 300 17.55 8.27 13.41
CA ALA A 300 16.95 9.36 14.20
C ALA A 300 17.50 10.76 13.84
N ILE A 301 17.43 11.14 12.55
CA ILE A 301 18.01 12.39 12.01
C ILE A 301 17.46 13.67 12.67
N GLY A 302 16.18 13.68 13.04
CA GLY A 302 15.52 14.78 13.75
C GLY A 302 15.25 14.49 15.24
N GLY A 303 15.76 13.37 15.75
CA GLY A 303 15.48 12.86 17.10
C GLY A 303 14.58 11.61 17.13
N VAL A 304 14.41 11.05 18.32
CA VAL A 304 13.64 9.81 18.53
C VAL A 304 12.15 10.15 18.73
N PRO A 305 11.23 9.59 17.94
CA PRO A 305 9.79 9.76 18.13
C PRO A 305 9.30 9.20 19.48
N PRO A 306 8.08 9.57 19.94
CA PRO A 306 7.50 9.01 21.15
C PRO A 306 7.30 7.49 21.05
N LYS A 307 7.55 6.74 22.13
CA LYS A 307 7.36 5.27 22.16
C LYS A 307 5.92 4.81 21.81
N ASN A 308 4.95 5.69 22.03
CA ASN A 308 3.53 5.43 21.79
C ASN A 308 3.11 5.71 20.33
N ASN A 309 4.01 6.25 19.50
CA ASN A 309 3.71 6.65 18.14
C ASN A 309 4.96 6.57 17.23
N GLY A 310 4.96 5.59 16.32
CA GLY A 310 6.04 5.35 15.35
C GLY A 310 5.92 6.10 14.02
N ASP A 311 4.96 7.02 13.83
CA ASP A 311 4.73 7.68 12.52
C ASP A 311 6.02 8.33 11.96
N TYR A 312 6.70 9.15 12.77
CA TYR A 312 7.98 9.77 12.37
C TYR A 312 9.17 8.80 12.41
N ALA A 313 9.05 7.60 12.97
CA ALA A 313 10.08 6.57 12.84
C ALA A 313 10.09 6.03 11.40
N TRP A 314 8.90 5.79 10.84
CA TRP A 314 8.75 5.41 9.43
C TRP A 314 9.28 6.47 8.48
N VAL A 315 8.87 7.73 8.64
CA VAL A 315 9.35 8.85 7.79
C VAL A 315 10.89 8.93 7.82
N GLN A 316 11.48 8.88 9.01
CA GLN A 316 12.93 8.97 9.16
C GLN A 316 13.67 7.76 8.60
N HIS A 317 13.13 6.54 8.74
CA HIS A 317 13.67 5.33 8.11
C HIS A 317 13.65 5.45 6.58
N MET A 318 12.54 5.90 6.00
CA MET A 318 12.40 6.09 4.56
C MET A 318 13.38 7.13 4.01
N ILE A 319 13.51 8.28 4.69
CA ILE A 319 14.46 9.33 4.30
C ILE A 319 15.91 8.84 4.41
N THR A 320 16.25 8.07 5.43
CA THR A 320 17.62 7.52 5.58
C THR A 320 17.92 6.44 4.52
N SER A 321 16.89 5.73 4.05
CA SER A 321 16.96 4.74 2.96
C SER A 321 16.88 5.37 1.56
N MET A 322 16.73 6.69 1.46
CA MET A 322 16.68 7.41 0.19
C MET A 322 18.11 7.71 -0.30
N LYS A 323 18.37 7.55 -1.60
CA LYS A 323 19.64 7.98 -2.20
C LYS A 323 19.84 9.49 -2.01
N PRO A 324 21.07 9.92 -1.64
CA PRO A 324 21.41 11.33 -1.65
C PRO A 324 21.24 11.92 -3.06
N GLU A 325 20.96 13.22 -3.13
CA GLU A 325 20.83 14.03 -4.36
C GLU A 325 19.65 13.68 -5.28
N THR A 326 19.46 12.42 -5.66
CA THR A 326 18.45 12.01 -6.66
C THR A 326 17.22 11.35 -6.06
N GLY A 327 17.30 10.86 -4.82
CA GLY A 327 16.26 10.06 -4.23
C GLY A 327 14.99 10.84 -3.90
N ARG A 328 13.86 10.11 -3.87
CA ARG A 328 12.54 10.64 -3.50
C ARG A 328 11.76 9.65 -2.65
N VAL A 329 10.95 10.18 -1.75
CA VAL A 329 10.11 9.42 -0.82
C VAL A 329 8.67 9.87 -1.00
N GLY A 330 7.73 8.93 -1.09
CA GLY A 330 6.30 9.20 -0.97
C GLY A 330 5.69 8.32 0.10
N VAL A 331 4.97 8.90 1.05
CA VAL A 331 4.43 8.16 2.19
C VAL A 331 3.02 8.61 2.53
N VAL A 332 2.16 7.64 2.83
CA VAL A 332 0.84 7.89 3.41
C VAL A 332 0.97 8.05 4.93
N MET A 333 0.43 9.13 5.49
CA MET A 333 0.49 9.44 6.91
C MET A 333 -0.85 9.94 7.45
N PRO A 334 -1.17 9.74 8.75
CA PRO A 334 -2.32 10.38 9.36
C PRO A 334 -2.06 11.88 9.54
N HIS A 335 -3.09 12.72 9.42
CA HIS A 335 -2.95 14.18 9.54
C HIS A 335 -2.21 14.65 10.81
N GLY A 336 -2.24 13.88 11.89
CA GLY A 336 -1.56 14.24 13.14
C GLY A 336 -0.05 14.49 12.97
N VAL A 337 0.63 13.86 12.01
CA VAL A 337 2.07 14.12 11.77
C VAL A 337 2.34 15.59 11.42
N LEU A 338 1.34 16.28 10.85
CA LEU A 338 1.46 17.65 10.37
C LEU A 338 1.55 18.67 11.51
N PHE A 339 0.96 18.40 12.68
CA PHE A 339 0.80 19.42 13.72
C PHE A 339 1.10 18.95 15.16
N ARG A 340 1.30 17.66 15.43
CA ARG A 340 1.64 17.19 16.79
C ARG A 340 2.93 17.85 17.30
N SER A 341 2.95 18.21 18.58
CA SER A 341 4.02 18.95 19.24
C SER A 341 5.09 18.03 19.87
N GLY A 342 6.01 18.57 20.65
CA GLY A 342 7.04 17.81 21.35
C GLY A 342 8.10 17.22 20.40
N ALA A 343 8.47 15.95 20.61
CA ALA A 343 9.50 15.28 19.80
C ALA A 343 9.16 15.26 18.31
N GLU A 344 7.90 15.04 17.95
CA GLU A 344 7.46 15.06 16.54
C GLU A 344 7.54 16.46 15.94
N GLY A 345 7.28 17.51 16.73
CA GLY A 345 7.47 18.89 16.31
C GLY A 345 8.94 19.21 16.02
N ALA A 346 9.86 18.71 16.84
CA ALA A 346 11.31 18.87 16.63
C ALA A 346 11.79 18.13 15.36
N ILE A 347 11.32 16.89 15.14
CA ILE A 347 11.63 16.12 13.93
C ILE A 347 11.09 16.86 12.70
N ARG A 348 9.82 17.28 12.73
CA ARG A 348 9.18 18.01 11.63
C ARG A 348 9.95 19.29 11.28
N LYS A 349 10.31 20.09 12.29
CA LYS A 349 11.16 21.28 12.13
C LYS A 349 12.47 20.92 11.41
N HIS A 350 13.19 19.90 11.89
CA HIS A 350 14.45 19.46 11.29
C HIS A 350 14.30 19.08 9.80
N LEU A 351 13.23 18.35 9.45
CA LEU A 351 12.96 17.93 8.07
C LEU A 351 12.64 19.11 7.14
N ILE A 352 11.95 20.13 7.64
CA ILE A 352 11.65 21.36 6.90
C ILE A 352 12.92 22.20 6.75
N GLU A 353 13.67 22.44 7.82
CA GLU A 353 14.92 23.22 7.77
C GLU A 353 15.94 22.61 6.80
N SER A 354 16.01 21.27 6.76
CA SER A 354 16.83 20.49 5.82
C SER A 354 16.33 20.53 4.37
N ASP A 355 15.21 21.20 4.09
CA ASP A 355 14.61 21.34 2.75
C ASP A 355 14.29 20.00 2.07
N LEU A 356 13.89 19.00 2.85
CA LEU A 356 13.57 17.65 2.36
C LEU A 356 12.09 17.50 1.99
N LEU A 357 11.17 18.00 2.82
CA LEU A 357 9.72 17.89 2.60
C LEU A 357 9.30 18.82 1.45
N GLU A 358 8.79 18.28 0.35
CA GLU A 358 8.47 19.02 -0.88
C GLU A 358 6.97 19.31 -1.01
N THR A 359 6.11 18.34 -0.73
CA THR A 359 4.67 18.46 -0.98
C THR A 359 3.88 17.72 0.09
N ILE A 360 2.73 18.29 0.48
CA ILE A 360 1.71 17.65 1.32
C ILE A 360 0.38 17.69 0.58
N ILE A 361 -0.29 16.54 0.47
CA ILE A 361 -1.62 16.43 -0.14
C ILE A 361 -2.60 15.86 0.89
N GLY A 362 -3.57 16.65 1.30
CA GLY A 362 -4.70 16.20 2.13
C GLY A 362 -5.69 15.41 1.27
N LEU A 363 -6.03 14.19 1.70
CA LEU A 363 -6.96 13.32 0.97
C LEU A 363 -8.36 13.36 1.59
N ALA A 364 -9.33 12.87 0.82
CA ALA A 364 -10.70 12.72 1.30
C ALA A 364 -10.78 11.80 2.53
N PRO A 365 -11.71 12.09 3.46
CA PRO A 365 -11.93 11.22 4.62
C PRO A 365 -12.49 9.87 4.17
N ASN A 366 -12.34 8.83 5.00
CA ASN A 366 -12.93 7.50 4.77
C ASN A 366 -12.57 6.87 3.40
N LEU A 367 -11.39 7.16 2.85
CA LEU A 367 -10.82 6.45 1.69
C LEU A 367 -10.20 5.11 2.09
N PHE A 368 -9.61 5.05 3.29
CA PHE A 368 -8.84 3.92 3.77
C PHE A 368 -9.73 2.94 4.55
N TYR A 369 -9.44 1.66 4.37
CA TYR A 369 -10.11 0.57 5.06
C TYR A 369 -9.97 0.68 6.58
N GLY A 370 -11.02 0.38 7.32
CA GLY A 370 -10.95 0.21 8.78
C GLY A 370 -10.52 1.45 9.58
N THR A 371 -10.45 2.64 8.97
CA THR A 371 -10.12 3.89 9.66
C THR A 371 -10.87 5.08 9.10
N THR A 372 -11.38 5.93 10.00
CA THR A 372 -11.96 7.22 9.65
C THR A 372 -10.94 8.36 9.75
N ILE A 373 -9.70 8.04 10.13
CA ILE A 373 -8.63 9.03 10.29
C ILE A 373 -8.31 9.63 8.93
N PRO A 374 -8.39 10.96 8.76
CA PRO A 374 -7.94 11.64 7.55
C PRO A 374 -6.45 11.37 7.33
N ALA A 375 -6.13 10.96 6.10
CA ALA A 375 -4.77 10.68 5.67
C ALA A 375 -4.28 11.77 4.71
N SER A 376 -2.97 11.98 4.73
CA SER A 376 -2.25 12.86 3.81
C SER A 376 -1.14 12.09 3.11
N LEU A 377 -0.85 12.46 1.88
CA LEU A 377 0.38 12.07 1.21
C LEU A 377 1.47 13.09 1.52
N MET A 378 2.65 12.62 1.91
CA MET A 378 3.83 13.45 2.10
C MET A 378 4.91 13.01 1.12
N PHE A 379 5.52 13.99 0.45
CA PHE A 379 6.57 13.76 -0.53
C PHE A 379 7.86 14.45 -0.10
N PHE A 380 8.96 13.70 -0.08
CA PHE A 380 10.29 14.22 0.23
C PHE A 380 11.22 14.02 -0.96
N ARG A 381 12.16 14.94 -1.17
CA ARG A 381 13.21 14.81 -2.18
C ARG A 381 14.56 15.13 -1.58
N ALA A 382 15.58 14.37 -1.95
CA ALA A 382 16.95 14.63 -1.53
C ALA A 382 17.48 15.96 -2.10
N THR A 383 17.01 16.36 -3.28
CA THR A 383 17.24 17.68 -3.86
C THR A 383 15.98 18.15 -4.58
N LYS A 384 15.45 19.29 -4.16
CA LYS A 384 14.31 19.94 -4.80
C LYS A 384 14.74 20.71 -6.04
N ASP A 385 13.82 20.79 -7.00
CA ASP A 385 13.92 21.71 -8.14
C ASP A 385 14.14 23.15 -7.67
N LYS A 386 14.84 23.95 -8.47
CA LYS A 386 15.16 25.36 -8.13
C LYS A 386 13.92 26.17 -7.74
N LYS A 387 12.78 25.93 -8.41
CA LYS A 387 11.50 26.62 -8.15
C LYS A 387 10.84 26.20 -6.83
N ARG A 388 11.17 25.02 -6.30
CA ARG A 388 10.59 24.44 -5.07
C ARG A 388 11.51 24.56 -3.85
N LYS A 389 12.76 25.02 -4.03
CA LYS A 389 13.71 25.20 -2.91
C LYS A 389 13.14 26.11 -1.84
N LYS A 390 13.28 25.71 -0.58
CA LYS A 390 12.76 26.43 0.60
C LYS A 390 11.26 26.72 0.56
N HIS A 391 10.51 25.90 -0.17
CA HIS A 391 9.05 25.95 -0.22
C HIS A 391 8.46 24.54 -0.06
N ILE A 392 7.20 24.49 0.38
CA ILE A 392 6.39 23.27 0.46
C ILE A 392 5.07 23.54 -0.26
N LEU A 393 4.72 22.67 -1.21
CA LEU A 393 3.43 22.74 -1.88
C LEU A 393 2.37 22.06 -1.01
N PHE A 394 1.36 22.82 -0.59
CA PHE A 394 0.17 22.29 0.08
C PHE A 394 -0.93 22.10 -0.94
N ILE A 395 -1.57 20.94 -0.95
CA ILE A 395 -2.76 20.64 -1.75
C ILE A 395 -3.81 20.05 -0.81
N ASP A 396 -5.03 20.59 -0.83
CA ASP A 396 -6.19 19.99 -0.17
C ASP A 396 -7.15 19.46 -1.23
N ALA A 397 -7.20 18.14 -1.33
CA ALA A 397 -8.13 17.39 -2.16
C ALA A 397 -9.20 16.68 -1.30
N SER A 398 -9.39 17.09 -0.04
CA SER A 398 -10.32 16.42 0.89
C SER A 398 -11.79 16.48 0.45
N LYS A 399 -12.12 17.37 -0.48
CA LYS A 399 -13.45 17.55 -1.08
C LYS A 399 -13.59 16.94 -2.48
N ARG A 400 -12.52 16.40 -3.07
CA ARG A 400 -12.50 15.77 -4.40
C ARG A 400 -12.56 14.25 -4.25
N PHE A 401 -13.76 13.68 -4.31
CA PHE A 401 -13.98 12.22 -4.22
C PHE A 401 -15.39 11.80 -4.63
N GLY A 402 -15.54 10.53 -5.00
CA GLY A 402 -16.83 9.85 -5.11
C GLY A 402 -17.30 9.25 -3.78
N LYS A 403 -18.58 9.43 -3.44
CA LYS A 403 -19.19 8.81 -2.26
C LYS A 403 -19.49 7.33 -2.52
N GLY A 404 -18.92 6.44 -1.72
CA GLY A 404 -19.30 5.02 -1.70
C GLY A 404 -20.09 4.66 -0.44
N LYS A 405 -20.62 3.42 -0.41
CA LYS A 405 -21.48 2.94 0.69
C LYS A 405 -20.71 2.72 2.00
N ALA A 406 -19.55 2.09 1.92
CA ALA A 406 -18.70 1.81 3.09
C ALA A 406 -17.53 2.80 3.19
N GLN A 407 -16.97 3.18 2.05
CA GLN A 407 -15.81 4.06 1.93
C GLN A 407 -15.99 5.00 0.74
N ASN A 408 -15.37 6.16 0.82
CA ASN A 408 -15.21 7.05 -0.32
C ASN A 408 -14.19 6.44 -1.29
N PHE A 409 -14.20 6.91 -2.54
CA PHE A 409 -13.24 6.47 -3.55
C PHE A 409 -12.78 7.65 -4.39
N LEU A 410 -11.60 7.50 -4.98
CA LEU A 410 -11.12 8.39 -6.03
C LEU A 410 -11.34 7.70 -7.38
N THR A 411 -11.89 8.44 -8.33
CA THR A 411 -11.95 8.06 -9.75
C THR A 411 -10.63 8.39 -10.43
N ASP A 412 -10.43 7.87 -11.64
CA ASP A 412 -9.26 8.23 -12.46
C ASP A 412 -9.22 9.74 -12.74
N GLU A 413 -10.38 10.37 -12.97
CA GLU A 413 -10.49 11.82 -13.16
C GLU A 413 -10.08 12.60 -11.89
N ASP A 414 -10.45 12.12 -10.70
CA ASP A 414 -9.99 12.73 -9.44
C ASP A 414 -8.47 12.66 -9.33
N VAL A 415 -7.85 11.53 -9.72
CA VAL A 415 -6.39 11.37 -9.70
C VAL A 415 -5.72 12.30 -10.72
N GLU A 416 -6.25 12.38 -11.95
CA GLU A 416 -5.75 13.32 -12.98
C GLU A 416 -5.80 14.77 -12.51
N ASP A 417 -6.91 15.18 -11.89
CA ASP A 417 -7.09 16.55 -11.41
C ASP A 417 -6.09 16.88 -10.30
N ILE A 418 -5.93 16.00 -9.29
CA ILE A 418 -4.94 16.20 -8.23
C ILE A 418 -3.52 16.22 -8.79
N PHE A 419 -3.20 15.33 -9.73
CA PHE A 419 -1.90 15.29 -10.39
C PHE A 419 -1.62 16.56 -11.20
N ALA A 420 -2.62 17.09 -11.92
CA ALA A 420 -2.48 18.33 -12.68
C ALA A 420 -2.18 19.54 -11.77
N VAL A 421 -2.85 19.62 -10.61
CA VAL A 421 -2.56 20.65 -9.59
C VAL A 421 -1.14 20.50 -9.05
N TYR A 422 -0.71 19.27 -8.75
CA TYR A 422 0.68 19.01 -8.33
C TYR A 422 1.71 19.42 -9.39
N HIS A 423 1.50 19.00 -10.64
CA HIS A 423 2.42 19.19 -11.75
C HIS A 423 2.59 20.68 -12.10
N SER A 424 1.51 21.45 -12.02
CA SER A 424 1.49 22.90 -12.22
C SER A 424 1.96 23.72 -10.99
N MET A 425 2.45 23.07 -9.93
CA MET A 425 2.84 23.72 -8.68
C MET A 425 1.70 24.51 -8.01
N GLY A 426 0.45 24.08 -8.21
CA GLY A 426 -0.74 24.74 -7.67
C GLY A 426 -1.39 25.76 -8.60
N GLU A 427 -0.85 26.00 -9.81
CA GLU A 427 -1.40 26.97 -10.76
C GLU A 427 -2.66 26.47 -11.48
N ALA A 428 -2.84 25.16 -11.63
CA ALA A 428 -4.04 24.61 -12.24
C ALA A 428 -5.25 24.73 -11.29
N GLU A 429 -6.31 25.37 -11.75
CA GLU A 429 -7.58 25.45 -11.03
C GLU A 429 -8.42 24.20 -11.32
N LYS A 430 -8.75 23.44 -10.26
CA LYS A 430 -9.59 22.24 -10.33
C LYS A 430 -10.67 22.29 -9.27
N GLU A 431 -11.87 21.85 -9.62
CA GLU A 431 -13.01 21.91 -8.72
C GLU A 431 -12.74 21.09 -7.45
N ASN A 432 -13.03 21.67 -6.28
CA ASN A 432 -12.85 21.04 -4.97
C ASN A 432 -11.40 20.67 -4.61
N ILE A 433 -10.42 21.30 -5.28
CA ILE A 433 -9.00 21.20 -4.95
C ILE A 433 -8.43 22.60 -4.73
N SER A 434 -7.72 22.80 -3.62
CA SER A 434 -7.02 24.06 -3.34
C SER A 434 -5.54 23.78 -3.17
N ALA A 435 -4.68 24.70 -3.63
CA ALA A 435 -3.25 24.54 -3.52
C ALA A 435 -2.54 25.87 -3.28
N HIS A 436 -1.42 25.82 -2.55
CA HIS A 436 -0.58 26.99 -2.29
C HIS A 436 0.87 26.56 -2.06
N LEU A 437 1.82 27.25 -2.71
CA LEU A 437 3.24 27.04 -2.53
C LEU A 437 3.75 27.95 -1.40
N VAL A 438 4.01 27.36 -0.24
CA VAL A 438 4.29 28.11 1.00
C VAL A 438 5.78 28.16 1.26
N SER A 439 6.31 29.33 1.61
CA SER A 439 7.72 29.52 1.95
C SER A 439 8.07 28.97 3.34
N HIS A 440 9.31 28.54 3.55
CA HIS A 440 9.77 28.12 4.88
C HIS A 440 9.64 29.24 5.94
N ASN A 441 9.79 30.50 5.55
CA ASN A 441 9.65 31.64 6.48
C ASN A 441 8.24 31.71 7.04
N GLU A 442 7.22 31.59 6.17
CA GLU A 442 5.82 31.56 6.60
C GLU A 442 5.53 30.33 7.50
N ILE A 443 6.17 29.19 7.21
CA ILE A 443 6.05 27.99 8.05
C ILE A 443 6.71 28.18 9.43
N GLU A 444 7.86 28.84 9.47
CA GLU A 444 8.55 29.19 10.71
C GLU A 444 7.73 30.15 11.58
N GLU A 445 7.14 31.20 10.98
CA GLU A 445 6.21 32.12 11.66
C GLU A 445 5.00 31.39 12.27
N ASN A 446 4.60 30.29 11.65
CA ASN A 446 3.55 29.41 12.13
C ASN A 446 4.05 28.29 13.06
N ASN A 447 5.24 28.43 13.65
CA ASN A 447 5.84 27.47 14.58
C ASN A 447 5.99 26.05 13.99
N TRP A 448 6.28 25.96 12.70
CA TRP A 448 6.48 24.69 11.99
C TRP A 448 5.23 23.78 12.01
N ASP A 449 4.03 24.35 12.17
CA ASP A 449 2.75 23.65 12.08
C ASP A 449 2.32 23.49 10.62
N LEU A 450 2.23 22.25 10.13
CA LEU A 450 1.87 21.95 8.73
C LEU A 450 0.37 21.67 8.54
N ASN A 451 -0.51 22.10 9.45
CA ASN A 451 -1.94 21.96 9.24
C ASN A 451 -2.37 22.63 7.93
N ILE A 452 -2.87 21.84 6.98
CA ILE A 452 -3.16 22.27 5.61
C ILE A 452 -4.11 23.48 5.57
N GLY A 453 -5.14 23.48 6.43
CA GLY A 453 -6.13 24.57 6.48
C GLY A 453 -5.57 25.92 6.95
N ARG A 454 -4.34 25.94 7.49
CA ARG A 454 -3.64 27.17 7.87
C ARG A 454 -3.14 27.95 6.65
N TYR A 455 -2.73 27.23 5.61
CA TYR A 455 -2.04 27.79 4.44
C TYR A 455 -2.90 27.90 3.19
N LEU A 456 -4.01 27.17 3.16
CA LEU A 456 -5.00 27.20 2.07
C LEU A 456 -6.21 28.08 2.42
N LYS A 457 -6.08 28.99 3.40
CA LYS A 457 -7.13 29.96 3.65
C LYS A 457 -7.40 30.70 2.35
N ALA A 458 -8.60 30.47 1.83
CA ALA A 458 -9.11 31.18 0.68
C ALA A 458 -8.86 32.67 0.86
N ASP A 459 -8.54 33.35 -0.24
CA ASP A 459 -8.75 34.78 -0.43
C ASP A 459 -10.25 35.13 -0.38
N ALA A 460 -10.94 34.63 0.64
CA ALA A 460 -12.17 35.14 1.15
C ALA A 460 -11.88 35.51 2.61
N ALA A 461 -11.14 36.61 2.79
CA ALA A 461 -11.71 37.58 3.67
C ALA A 461 -13.11 37.89 3.09
N GLU A 462 -14.14 37.17 3.53
CA GLU A 462 -15.41 37.85 3.70
C GLU A 462 -15.04 39.07 4.55
N VAL A 463 -14.94 40.21 3.88
CA VAL A 463 -15.11 41.47 4.56
C VAL A 463 -16.54 41.38 5.08
N VAL A 464 -16.71 40.78 6.25
CA VAL A 464 -17.96 40.92 6.99
C VAL A 464 -18.07 42.43 7.13
N ASP A 465 -19.07 43.01 6.45
CA ASP A 465 -19.31 44.43 6.56
C ASP A 465 -19.42 44.72 8.06
N VAL A 466 -18.65 45.70 8.54
CA VAL A 466 -18.57 45.99 9.97
C VAL A 466 -19.96 46.24 10.54
N LYS A 467 -20.91 46.74 9.74
CA LYS A 467 -22.32 46.89 10.15
C LYS A 467 -23.02 45.55 10.32
N ASP A 468 -22.79 44.58 9.45
CA ASP A 468 -23.41 43.26 9.57
C ASP A 468 -22.86 42.49 10.77
N ALA A 469 -21.55 42.60 11.04
CA ALA A 469 -20.94 42.08 12.26
C ALA A 469 -21.52 42.73 13.53
N LEU A 470 -21.67 44.06 13.54
CA LEU A 470 -22.26 44.80 14.65
C LEU A 470 -23.74 44.46 14.86
N ALA A 471 -24.51 44.29 13.78
CA ALA A 471 -25.90 43.89 13.85
C ALA A 471 -26.06 42.47 14.43
N ALA A 472 -25.24 41.52 13.98
CA ALA A 472 -25.22 40.17 14.53
C ALA A 472 -24.83 40.15 16.03
N PHE A 473 -23.87 41.00 16.42
CA PHE A 473 -23.48 41.16 17.82
C PHE A 473 -24.61 41.71 18.70
N ASP A 474 -25.32 42.75 18.25
CA ASP A 474 -26.47 43.31 18.98
C ASP A 474 -27.64 42.33 19.08
N GLN A 475 -27.88 41.54 18.03
CA GLN A 475 -28.87 40.47 18.05
C GLN A 475 -28.51 39.39 19.08
N ALA A 476 -27.27 38.89 19.07
CA ALA A 476 -26.81 37.90 20.05
C ALA A 476 -26.91 38.43 21.49
N ARG A 477 -26.63 39.73 21.71
CA ARG A 477 -26.77 40.36 23.02
C ARG A 477 -28.23 40.44 23.48
N SER A 478 -29.15 40.67 22.55
CA SER A 478 -30.60 40.70 22.83
C SER A 478 -31.13 39.30 23.15
N GLU A 479 -30.67 38.28 22.42
CA GLU A 479 -31.01 36.88 22.66
C GLU A 479 -30.48 36.38 24.02
N LEU A 480 -29.24 36.75 24.37
CA LEU A 480 -28.67 36.47 25.69
C LEU A 480 -29.52 37.10 26.81
N ALA A 481 -29.87 38.39 26.70
CA ALA A 481 -30.69 39.06 27.70
C ALA A 481 -32.08 38.41 27.84
N ALA A 482 -32.68 37.96 26.74
CA ALA A 482 -33.94 37.22 26.76
C ALA A 482 -33.78 35.85 27.44
N ALA A 483 -32.70 35.13 27.16
CA ALA A 483 -32.38 33.84 27.78
C ALA A 483 -32.12 33.98 29.29
N GLU A 484 -31.38 35.02 29.71
CA GLU A 484 -31.14 35.34 31.12
C GLU A 484 -32.43 35.67 31.86
N LYS A 485 -33.32 36.46 31.25
CA LYS A 485 -34.64 36.76 31.83
C LYS A 485 -35.49 35.50 31.97
N ALA A 486 -35.50 34.64 30.95
CA ALA A 486 -36.20 33.36 31.01
C ALA A 486 -35.61 32.43 32.08
N LEU A 487 -34.29 32.42 32.23
CA LEU A 487 -33.60 31.68 33.28
C LEU A 487 -33.98 32.19 34.67
N LEU A 488 -33.98 33.50 34.89
CA LEU A 488 -34.37 34.11 36.17
C LEU A 488 -35.82 33.79 36.55
N VAL A 489 -36.75 33.78 35.59
CA VAL A 489 -38.13 33.35 35.83
C VAL A 489 -38.18 31.89 36.28
N LYS A 490 -37.42 31.02 35.63
CA LYS A 490 -37.34 29.59 36.00
C LYS A 490 -36.70 29.39 37.38
N LEU A 491 -35.63 30.12 37.69
CA LEU A 491 -34.96 30.06 38.98
C LEU A 491 -35.88 30.52 40.12
N LYS A 492 -36.64 31.61 39.90
CA LYS A 492 -37.64 32.08 40.87
C LYS A 492 -38.77 31.07 41.08
N ALA A 493 -39.28 30.47 40.00
CA ALA A 493 -40.29 29.41 40.09
C ALA A 493 -39.79 28.16 40.82
N ALA A 494 -38.48 27.89 40.74
CA ALA A 494 -37.82 26.77 41.41
C ALA A 494 -37.28 27.11 42.81
N GLY A 495 -37.47 28.34 43.31
CA GLY A 495 -37.11 28.75 44.68
C GLY A 495 -35.64 29.15 44.90
N TYR A 496 -34.89 29.42 43.81
CA TYR A 496 -33.45 29.74 43.86
C TYR A 496 -33.13 31.25 43.78
N ALA A 497 -34.13 32.13 43.65
CA ALA A 497 -33.97 33.58 43.44
C ALA A 497 -34.98 34.43 44.19
#